data_AF-A0A0V8HXW2-F1
#
_entry.id   AF-A0A0V8HXW2-F1
#
_cell.length_a   1.000
_cell.length_b   1.000
_cell.length_c   1.000
_cell.angle_alpha   90.00
_cell.angle_beta   90.00
_cell.angle_gamma   90.00
#
_symmetry.space_group_name_H-M   'P 1'
#
loop_
_entity.id
_entity.type
_entity.pdbx_description
1 polymer ?
#
loop_
_entity_poly.entity_id
_entity_poly.type
_entity_poly.pdbx_seq_one_letter_code
_entity_poly.pdbx_strand_id
1 'polypeptide(L)'
;MDRPLDISDCAQLVQVRRNGITESRHYGIAIVLGTDGSPLLSLGNPDALVFPRSAVKPFQAIASIRCGAVLDDEQVALACASHVGTFAHQDVARRMLDSVGLSSSDLQCPESWPVDSATRTQMTLENLPKSTLAFNCSGKHAGFLLAAKAMGERTSNYLDPEHPVQKMASQVLEEYCGPLPFTGVDGCGAPAVQMSLMSLAHGFQQLIISQEPAAQRVVCAMRLHPWAVRGQGHPNTEVIKQTGAIAKLGAEGVLVMAAPNSVTVAIKMLDGSSRGTDLLALSLLHKFSAINDADYFDLRQQSQPQGTSIGARAAELQLTGIDF
;
A
#
# COMPACT_ATOMS: atom_id res chain seq x y z
N MET A 1 -0.42 -24.00 8.69
CA MET A 1 -1.78 -23.93 9.26
C MET A 1 -2.57 -23.05 8.33
N ASP A 2 -3.35 -23.64 7.44
CA ASP A 2 -4.05 -22.94 6.35
C ASP A 2 -5.44 -22.51 6.83
N ARG A 3 -5.51 -21.77 7.93
CA ARG A 3 -6.80 -21.28 8.44
C ARG A 3 -7.10 -19.92 7.77
N PRO A 4 -8.26 -19.76 7.12
CA PRO A 4 -8.67 -18.45 6.62
C PRO A 4 -8.90 -17.49 7.79
N LEU A 5 -8.76 -16.18 7.53
CA LEU A 5 -9.10 -15.13 8.48
C LEU A 5 -10.58 -15.27 8.87
N ASP A 6 -10.85 -15.37 10.18
CA ASP A 6 -12.21 -15.54 10.71
C ASP A 6 -12.67 -14.32 11.50
N ILE A 7 -13.98 -14.18 11.69
CA ILE A 7 -14.53 -13.15 12.58
C ILE A 7 -14.01 -13.28 14.02
N SER A 8 -13.68 -14.50 14.48
CA SER A 8 -13.07 -14.72 15.80
C SER A 8 -11.70 -14.08 15.96
N ASP A 9 -11.00 -13.81 14.85
CA ASP A 9 -9.72 -13.09 14.85
C ASP A 9 -9.92 -11.58 14.90
N CYS A 10 -11.14 -11.07 14.72
CA CYS A 10 -11.40 -9.67 14.47
C CYS A 10 -12.01 -8.96 15.69
N ALA A 11 -11.63 -7.70 15.89
CA ALA A 11 -12.35 -6.75 16.73
C ALA A 11 -13.18 -5.80 15.87
N GLN A 12 -14.18 -5.15 16.47
CA GLN A 12 -14.85 -4.03 15.80
C GLN A 12 -13.88 -2.86 15.73
N LEU A 13 -13.63 -2.31 14.54
CA LEU A 13 -12.65 -1.25 14.32
C LEU A 13 -13.30 0.10 13.98
N VAL A 14 -14.38 0.07 13.20
CA VAL A 14 -15.09 1.27 12.74
C VAL A 14 -16.59 1.05 12.87
N GLN A 15 -17.30 2.03 13.41
CA GLN A 15 -18.75 2.16 13.31
C GLN A 15 -19.10 3.34 12.43
N VAL A 16 -20.03 3.12 11.51
CA VAL A 16 -20.73 4.20 10.81
C VAL A 16 -21.99 4.47 11.60
N ARG A 17 -22.17 5.69 12.10
CA ARG A 17 -23.40 6.10 12.77
C ARG A 17 -24.13 7.12 11.90
N ARG A 18 -25.46 7.09 11.96
CA ARG A 18 -26.34 8.09 11.35
C ARG A 18 -27.35 8.57 12.37
N ASN A 19 -27.41 9.87 12.59
CA ASN A 19 -28.26 10.48 13.62
C ASN A 19 -28.06 9.81 15.01
N GLY A 20 -26.80 9.49 15.35
CA GLY A 20 -26.46 8.82 16.61
C GLY A 20 -26.78 7.32 16.67
N ILE A 21 -27.34 6.71 15.64
CA ILE A 21 -27.64 5.27 15.58
C ILE A 21 -26.59 4.55 14.75
N THR A 22 -26.07 3.42 15.22
CA THR A 22 -25.11 2.60 14.45
C THR A 22 -25.79 2.01 13.21
N GLU A 23 -25.36 2.46 12.03
CA GLU A 23 -25.82 2.01 10.72
C GLU A 23 -24.98 0.85 10.18
N SER A 24 -23.66 0.88 10.40
CA SER A 24 -22.75 -0.18 9.94
C SER A 24 -21.61 -0.40 10.93
N ARG A 25 -21.10 -1.63 10.96
CA ARG A 25 -19.94 -2.04 11.76
C ARG A 25 -18.94 -2.72 10.86
N HIS A 26 -17.70 -2.26 10.89
CA HIS A 26 -16.60 -2.88 10.18
C HIS A 26 -15.66 -3.52 11.20
N TYR A 27 -15.50 -4.84 11.08
CA TYR A 27 -14.61 -5.65 11.91
C TYR A 27 -13.29 -5.88 11.19
N GLY A 28 -12.22 -6.06 11.95
CA GLY A 28 -10.90 -6.33 11.41
C GLY A 28 -9.87 -6.52 12.50
N ILE A 29 -8.60 -6.52 12.08
CA ILE A 29 -7.44 -6.57 12.97
C ILE A 29 -6.68 -5.26 12.83
N ALA A 30 -6.26 -4.67 13.94
CA ALA A 30 -5.34 -3.55 13.96
C ALA A 30 -4.23 -3.79 14.97
N ILE A 31 -3.01 -3.40 14.61
CA ILE A 31 -1.86 -3.42 15.51
C ILE A 31 -1.08 -2.11 15.41
N VAL A 32 -0.57 -1.65 16.53
CA VAL A 32 0.39 -0.55 16.60
C VAL A 32 1.67 -1.05 17.25
N LEU A 33 2.80 -0.89 16.56
CA LEU A 33 4.13 -1.16 17.08
C LEU A 33 4.77 0.14 17.57
N GLY A 34 5.40 0.08 18.74
CA GLY A 34 6.24 1.15 19.29
C GLY A 34 7.61 1.16 18.65
N THR A 35 8.45 2.15 18.98
CA THR A 35 9.75 2.34 18.31
C THR A 35 10.76 1.23 18.57
N ASP A 36 10.53 0.41 19.60
CA ASP A 36 11.32 -0.78 19.94
C ASP A 36 10.78 -2.06 19.29
N GLY A 37 9.69 -1.96 18.52
CA GLY A 37 8.99 -3.10 17.91
C GLY A 37 8.00 -3.81 18.82
N SER A 38 7.83 -3.40 20.08
CA SER A 38 6.82 -3.98 20.94
C SER A 38 5.40 -3.53 20.53
N PRO A 39 4.37 -4.38 20.68
CA PRO A 39 2.99 -3.97 20.41
C PRO A 39 2.49 -3.01 21.49
N LEU A 40 2.17 -1.77 21.10
CA LEU A 40 1.53 -0.75 21.95
C LEU A 40 0.01 -0.92 22.01
N LEU A 41 -0.58 -1.46 20.95
CA LEU A 41 -2.01 -1.78 20.85
C LEU A 41 -2.21 -2.98 19.93
N SER A 42 -3.12 -3.86 20.31
CA SER A 42 -3.63 -4.91 19.44
C SER A 42 -5.16 -4.99 19.57
N LEU A 43 -5.85 -4.90 18.45
CA LEU A 43 -7.29 -5.07 18.33
C LEU A 43 -7.53 -6.27 17.41
N GLY A 44 -8.07 -7.37 17.95
CA GLY A 44 -8.15 -8.65 17.26
C GLY A 44 -6.87 -9.49 17.44
N ASN A 45 -6.68 -10.47 16.56
CA ASN A 45 -5.55 -11.39 16.56
C ASN A 45 -4.50 -10.95 15.50
N PRO A 46 -3.37 -10.33 15.91
CA PRO A 46 -2.37 -9.84 14.97
C PRO A 46 -1.56 -10.96 14.30
N ASP A 47 -1.60 -12.18 14.85
CA ASP A 47 -0.92 -13.36 14.31
C ASP A 47 -1.74 -14.05 13.20
N ALA A 48 -2.99 -13.62 12.99
CA ALA A 48 -3.81 -14.16 11.91
C ALA A 48 -3.18 -13.90 10.54
N LEU A 49 -3.16 -14.94 9.70
CA LEU A 49 -2.55 -14.90 8.39
C LEU A 49 -3.46 -14.15 7.40
N VAL A 50 -2.90 -13.14 6.74
CA VAL A 50 -3.56 -12.30 5.74
C VAL A 50 -2.77 -12.29 4.45
N PHE A 51 -3.43 -11.94 3.34
CA PHE A 51 -2.73 -11.49 2.15
C PHE A 51 -2.58 -9.96 2.23
N PRO A 52 -1.36 -9.40 2.38
CA PRO A 52 -1.18 -7.95 2.38
C PRO A 52 -1.46 -7.30 1.01
N ARG A 53 -1.51 -8.13 -0.05
CA ARG A 53 -1.70 -7.71 -1.44
C ARG A 53 -0.68 -6.63 -1.79
N SER A 54 -1.11 -5.55 -2.43
CA SER A 54 -0.22 -4.46 -2.85
C SER A 54 0.50 -3.71 -1.71
N ALA A 55 0.24 -4.01 -0.43
CA ALA A 55 1.00 -3.44 0.67
C ALA A 55 2.49 -3.84 0.63
N VAL A 56 2.84 -4.99 0.04
CA VAL A 56 4.25 -5.45 0.01
C VAL A 56 5.14 -4.80 -1.07
N LYS A 57 4.60 -3.92 -1.90
CA LYS A 57 5.33 -3.35 -3.04
C LYS A 57 6.64 -2.63 -2.68
N PRO A 58 6.79 -1.96 -1.52
CA PRO A 58 8.09 -1.41 -1.12
C PRO A 58 9.20 -2.48 -1.06
N PHE A 59 8.91 -3.67 -0.53
CA PHE A 59 9.86 -4.79 -0.49
C PHE A 59 10.16 -5.34 -1.89
N GLN A 60 9.17 -5.38 -2.77
CA GLN A 60 9.35 -5.77 -4.17
C GLN A 60 10.19 -4.75 -4.96
N ALA A 61 10.12 -3.47 -4.60
CA ALA A 61 10.99 -2.44 -5.17
C ALA A 61 12.44 -2.58 -4.67
N ILE A 62 12.65 -2.86 -3.38
CA ILE A 62 13.98 -3.22 -2.84
C ILE A 62 14.57 -4.40 -3.61
N ALA A 63 13.78 -5.46 -3.83
CA ALA A 63 14.22 -6.62 -4.60
C ALA A 63 14.62 -6.26 -6.03
N SER A 64 13.86 -5.39 -6.70
CA SER A 64 14.20 -4.92 -8.04
C SER A 64 15.54 -4.16 -8.06
N ILE A 65 15.77 -3.30 -7.07
CA ILE A 65 17.03 -2.56 -6.90
C ILE A 65 18.19 -3.53 -6.61
N ARG A 66 18.00 -4.52 -5.74
CA ARG A 66 19.02 -5.55 -5.42
C ARG A 66 19.39 -6.40 -6.64
N CYS A 67 18.44 -6.63 -7.54
CA CYS A 67 18.67 -7.28 -8.83
C CYS A 67 19.35 -6.36 -9.88
N GLY A 68 19.68 -5.12 -9.54
CA GLY A 68 20.40 -4.19 -10.42
C GLY A 68 19.53 -3.28 -11.28
N ALA A 69 18.22 -3.19 -11.03
CA ALA A 69 17.37 -2.23 -11.74
C ALA A 69 17.81 -0.79 -11.45
N VAL A 70 18.08 -0.02 -12.50
CA VAL A 70 18.45 1.42 -12.42
C VAL A 70 17.19 2.26 -12.58
N LEU A 71 16.82 3.01 -11.54
CA LEU A 71 15.42 3.43 -11.34
C LEU A 71 15.22 4.86 -10.75
N ASP A 72 15.83 5.97 -11.17
CA ASP A 72 15.69 7.33 -10.54
C ASP A 72 15.07 7.43 -9.09
N ASP A 73 14.23 8.41 -8.74
CA ASP A 73 13.52 8.41 -7.45
C ASP A 73 12.00 8.33 -7.66
N GLU A 74 11.50 8.96 -8.72
CA GLU A 74 10.11 8.91 -9.14
C GLU A 74 9.70 7.51 -9.59
N GLN A 75 10.60 6.81 -10.28
CA GLN A 75 10.40 5.43 -10.73
C GLN A 75 10.43 4.43 -9.57
N VAL A 76 11.29 4.64 -8.55
CA VAL A 76 11.23 3.84 -7.31
C VAL A 76 9.89 4.04 -6.61
N ALA A 77 9.40 5.29 -6.50
CA ALA A 77 8.09 5.56 -5.91
C ALA A 77 6.95 4.88 -6.69
N LEU A 78 7.01 4.89 -8.02
CA LEU A 78 6.03 4.19 -8.86
C LEU A 78 6.14 2.66 -8.74
N ALA A 79 7.34 2.09 -8.58
CA ALA A 79 7.53 0.67 -8.33
C ALA A 79 6.87 0.22 -7.01
N CYS A 80 6.85 1.12 -6.01
CA CYS A 80 6.14 0.93 -4.75
C CYS A 80 4.62 1.13 -4.87
N ALA A 81 4.11 1.66 -5.98
CA ALA A 81 2.80 2.28 -6.02
C ALA A 81 1.61 1.32 -6.12
N SER A 82 0.45 1.80 -5.66
CA SER A 82 -0.85 1.33 -6.14
C SER A 82 -1.58 2.51 -6.73
N HIS A 83 -0.98 3.05 -7.79
CA HIS A 83 -1.39 4.31 -8.38
C HIS A 83 -2.79 4.26 -8.97
N VAL A 84 -3.31 5.44 -9.30
CA VAL A 84 -4.67 5.60 -9.83
C VAL A 84 -4.72 5.71 -11.35
N GLY A 85 -3.57 5.62 -12.02
CA GLY A 85 -3.50 5.44 -13.48
C GLY A 85 -3.69 6.74 -14.25
N THR A 86 -3.46 7.90 -13.64
CA THR A 86 -3.39 9.18 -14.37
C THR A 86 -2.36 9.11 -15.49
N PHE A 87 -2.46 9.98 -16.48
CA PHE A 87 -1.48 10.06 -17.56
C PHE A 87 -0.04 10.25 -17.05
N ALA A 88 0.15 11.00 -15.95
CA ALA A 88 1.47 11.14 -15.31
C ALA A 88 2.02 9.80 -14.80
N HIS A 89 1.19 8.94 -14.17
CA HIS A 89 1.64 7.60 -13.77
C HIS A 89 1.99 6.72 -14.97
N GLN A 90 1.16 6.78 -16.02
CA GLN A 90 1.37 6.01 -17.24
C GLN A 90 2.68 6.44 -17.93
N ASP A 91 2.99 7.73 -17.93
CA ASP A 91 4.24 8.27 -18.47
C ASP A 91 5.48 7.75 -17.72
N VAL A 92 5.46 7.77 -16.38
CA VAL A 92 6.55 7.20 -15.56
C VAL A 92 6.75 5.72 -15.89
N ALA A 93 5.68 4.92 -15.91
CA ALA A 93 5.75 3.50 -16.25
C ALA A 93 6.32 3.25 -17.66
N ARG A 94 5.89 4.06 -18.63
CA ARG A 94 6.40 4.02 -20.01
C ARG A 94 7.90 4.34 -20.06
N ARG A 95 8.35 5.42 -19.39
CA ARG A 95 9.77 5.81 -19.34
C ARG A 95 10.64 4.74 -18.69
N MET A 96 10.14 4.05 -17.65
CA MET A 96 10.82 2.89 -17.09
C MET A 96 11.06 1.83 -18.17
N LEU A 97 10.02 1.40 -18.88
CA LEU A 97 10.13 0.37 -19.91
C LEU A 97 11.05 0.79 -21.07
N ASP A 98 10.88 2.03 -21.57
CA ASP A 98 11.67 2.58 -22.66
C ASP A 98 13.18 2.59 -22.32
N SER A 99 13.54 2.85 -21.05
CA SER A 99 14.94 2.90 -20.59
C SER A 99 15.72 1.58 -20.76
N VAL A 100 15.01 0.46 -20.91
CA VAL A 100 15.59 -0.88 -21.12
C VAL A 100 15.17 -1.50 -22.46
N GLY A 101 14.61 -0.68 -23.36
CA GLY A 101 14.17 -1.09 -24.70
C GLY A 101 12.95 -2.02 -24.69
N LEU A 102 12.08 -1.89 -23.69
CA LEU A 102 10.80 -2.60 -23.58
C LEU A 102 9.65 -1.64 -23.82
N SER A 103 8.43 -2.17 -23.93
CA SER A 103 7.20 -1.39 -24.11
C SER A 103 6.06 -1.91 -23.25
N SER A 104 4.90 -1.24 -23.30
CA SER A 104 3.71 -1.65 -22.55
C SER A 104 3.19 -3.05 -22.90
N SER A 105 3.58 -3.62 -24.05
CA SER A 105 3.24 -5.00 -24.42
C SER A 105 4.03 -6.05 -23.64
N ASP A 106 5.13 -5.67 -23.00
CA ASP A 106 5.92 -6.57 -22.14
C ASP A 106 5.30 -6.68 -20.73
N LEU A 107 4.38 -5.78 -20.37
CA LEU A 107 3.63 -5.87 -19.12
C LEU A 107 2.62 -7.03 -19.18
N GLN A 108 2.65 -7.87 -18.14
CA GLN A 108 1.77 -9.02 -17.97
C GLN A 108 0.65 -8.75 -16.95
N CYS A 109 0.60 -7.53 -16.39
CA CYS A 109 -0.56 -7.10 -15.63
C CYS A 109 -1.76 -6.85 -16.56
N PRO A 110 -3.00 -7.01 -16.09
CA PRO A 110 -4.19 -6.76 -16.90
C PRO A 110 -4.27 -5.34 -17.46
N GLU A 111 -4.94 -5.17 -18.59
CA GLU A 111 -5.38 -3.86 -19.04
C GLU A 111 -6.51 -3.34 -18.12
N SER A 112 -6.45 -2.07 -17.75
CA SER A 112 -7.54 -1.44 -17.01
C SER A 112 -7.84 -0.02 -17.45
N TRP A 113 -9.01 0.45 -17.05
CA TRP A 113 -9.27 1.88 -16.97
C TRP A 113 -8.52 2.46 -15.76
N PRO A 114 -8.11 3.75 -15.80
CA PRO A 114 -7.63 4.44 -14.62
C PRO A 114 -8.65 4.38 -13.48
N VAL A 115 -8.18 4.28 -12.24
CA VAL A 115 -9.01 4.47 -11.05
C VAL A 115 -9.41 5.94 -10.93
N ASP A 116 -8.53 6.85 -11.33
CA ASP A 116 -8.81 8.28 -11.38
C ASP A 116 -9.95 8.58 -12.36
N SER A 117 -11.03 9.15 -11.82
CA SER A 117 -12.26 9.40 -12.57
C SER A 117 -12.10 10.45 -13.66
N ALA A 118 -11.26 11.47 -13.43
CA ALA A 118 -11.00 12.53 -14.39
C ALA A 118 -10.24 11.97 -15.61
N THR A 119 -9.15 11.24 -15.37
CA THR A 119 -8.39 10.57 -16.43
C THR A 119 -9.24 9.56 -17.19
N ARG A 120 -10.05 8.75 -16.49
CA ARG A 120 -10.97 7.81 -17.15
C ARG A 120 -11.97 8.54 -18.06
N THR A 121 -12.55 9.65 -17.59
CA THR A 121 -13.48 10.47 -18.38
C THR A 121 -12.79 11.03 -19.61
N GLN A 122 -11.60 11.60 -19.45
CA GLN A 122 -10.82 12.12 -20.58
C GLN A 122 -10.50 11.03 -21.60
N MET A 123 -9.98 9.87 -21.16
CA MET A 123 -9.71 8.74 -22.06
C MET A 123 -10.96 8.28 -22.81
N THR A 124 -12.13 8.29 -22.14
CA THR A 124 -13.41 7.93 -22.79
C THR A 124 -13.79 8.94 -23.87
N LEU A 125 -13.68 10.24 -23.59
CA LEU A 125 -13.98 11.30 -24.55
C LEU A 125 -13.03 11.29 -25.76
N GLU A 126 -11.78 10.91 -25.54
CA GLU A 126 -10.75 10.78 -26.58
C GLU A 126 -10.77 9.42 -27.30
N ASN A 127 -11.70 8.52 -26.94
CA ASN A 127 -11.79 7.14 -27.46
C ASN A 127 -10.49 6.32 -27.28
N LEU A 128 -9.75 6.57 -26.20
CA LEU A 128 -8.56 5.80 -25.84
C LEU A 128 -8.97 4.46 -25.21
N PRO A 129 -8.28 3.34 -25.50
CA PRO A 129 -8.59 2.04 -24.93
C PRO A 129 -8.11 1.92 -23.47
N LYS A 130 -8.49 0.82 -22.80
CA LYS A 130 -7.82 0.38 -21.58
C LYS A 130 -6.33 0.18 -21.85
N SER A 131 -5.51 0.30 -20.81
CA SER A 131 -4.05 0.20 -20.94
C SER A 131 -3.48 -0.58 -19.76
N THR A 132 -2.46 -1.39 -20.03
CA THR A 132 -1.63 -2.02 -18.98
C THR A 132 -0.88 -0.95 -18.17
N LEU A 133 -0.53 0.19 -18.76
CA LEU A 133 0.10 1.31 -18.05
C LEU A 133 -0.84 1.95 -17.02
N ALA A 134 -2.15 1.95 -17.29
CA ALA A 134 -3.16 2.47 -16.37
C ALA A 134 -3.46 1.53 -15.20
N PHE A 135 -3.02 0.27 -15.28
CA PHE A 135 -3.19 -0.71 -14.20
C PHE A 135 -2.37 -0.31 -12.99
N ASN A 136 -2.97 -0.31 -11.80
CA ASN A 136 -2.37 0.18 -10.55
C ASN A 136 -1.08 -0.54 -10.10
N CYS A 137 -0.69 -1.63 -10.76
CA CYS A 137 0.56 -2.34 -10.51
C CYS A 137 1.60 -2.15 -11.62
N SER A 138 1.33 -1.35 -12.66
CA SER A 138 2.22 -1.25 -13.83
C SER A 138 3.63 -0.81 -13.45
N GLY A 139 3.78 0.11 -12.48
CA GLY A 139 5.09 0.49 -11.94
C GLY A 139 5.87 -0.67 -11.30
N LYS A 140 5.24 -1.50 -10.47
CA LYS A 140 5.88 -2.71 -9.90
C LYS A 140 6.33 -3.66 -11.02
N HIS A 141 5.47 -3.88 -12.00
CA HIS A 141 5.77 -4.78 -13.13
C HIS A 141 6.93 -4.23 -13.98
N ALA A 142 6.96 -2.93 -14.24
CA ALA A 142 8.10 -2.28 -14.88
C ALA A 142 9.37 -2.47 -14.04
N GLY A 143 9.33 -2.28 -12.73
CA GLY A 143 10.45 -2.57 -11.83
C GLY A 143 10.99 -4.00 -11.96
N PHE A 144 10.10 -4.99 -12.01
CA PHE A 144 10.49 -6.39 -12.23
C PHE A 144 11.11 -6.63 -13.60
N LEU A 145 10.60 -5.99 -14.66
CA LEU A 145 11.16 -6.11 -16.00
C LEU A 145 12.54 -5.47 -16.10
N LEU A 146 12.76 -4.30 -15.48
CA LEU A 146 14.06 -3.66 -15.41
C LEU A 146 15.07 -4.53 -14.65
N ALA A 147 14.62 -5.15 -13.55
CA ALA A 147 15.43 -6.11 -12.80
C ALA A 147 15.78 -7.36 -13.62
N ALA A 148 14.82 -7.94 -14.35
CA ALA A 148 15.07 -9.07 -15.24
C ALA A 148 16.10 -8.70 -16.32
N LYS A 149 15.96 -7.51 -16.94
CA LYS A 149 16.91 -7.00 -17.93
C LYS A 149 18.31 -6.78 -17.34
N ALA A 150 18.41 -6.22 -16.14
CA ALA A 150 19.69 -5.99 -15.46
C ALA A 150 20.44 -7.30 -15.16
N MET A 151 19.72 -8.37 -14.82
CA MET A 151 20.30 -9.70 -14.58
C MET A 151 20.59 -10.50 -15.86
N GLY A 152 20.18 -10.00 -17.05
CA GLY A 152 20.25 -10.76 -18.29
C GLY A 152 19.25 -11.92 -18.39
N GLU A 153 18.19 -11.89 -17.57
CA GLU A 153 17.17 -12.93 -17.49
C GLU A 153 16.02 -12.69 -18.48
N ARG A 154 15.23 -13.74 -18.72
CA ARG A 154 14.11 -13.69 -19.66
C ARG A 154 12.97 -12.81 -19.11
N THR A 155 12.61 -11.78 -19.86
CA THR A 155 11.52 -10.87 -19.46
C THR A 155 10.12 -11.44 -19.66
N SER A 156 9.92 -12.51 -20.44
CA SER A 156 8.57 -13.04 -20.72
C SER A 156 8.03 -13.98 -19.65
N ASN A 157 8.79 -14.30 -18.61
CA ASN A 157 8.34 -15.12 -17.48
C ASN A 157 8.67 -14.49 -16.12
N TYR A 158 8.82 -13.15 -16.05
CA TYR A 158 9.19 -12.46 -14.81
C TYR A 158 8.22 -12.61 -13.65
N LEU A 159 7.00 -13.10 -13.89
CA LEU A 159 5.98 -13.39 -12.86
C LEU A 159 6.05 -14.83 -12.32
N ASP A 160 6.83 -15.70 -12.96
CA ASP A 160 7.04 -17.08 -12.49
C ASP A 160 7.68 -17.04 -11.09
N PRO A 161 7.11 -17.72 -10.07
CA PRO A 161 7.71 -17.80 -8.74
C PRO A 161 9.16 -18.27 -8.76
N GLU A 162 9.56 -19.07 -9.76
CA GLU A 162 10.93 -19.56 -9.89
C GLU A 162 11.88 -18.55 -10.56
N HIS A 163 11.35 -17.46 -11.13
CA HIS A 163 12.15 -16.42 -11.77
C HIS A 163 13.05 -15.72 -10.74
N PRO A 164 14.32 -15.40 -11.06
CA PRO A 164 15.24 -14.78 -10.10
C PRO A 164 14.72 -13.50 -9.42
N VAL A 165 13.98 -12.66 -10.14
CA VAL A 165 13.32 -11.47 -9.56
C VAL A 165 12.31 -11.83 -8.47
N GLN A 166 11.49 -12.88 -8.67
CA GLN A 166 10.48 -13.30 -7.68
C GLN A 166 11.12 -14.00 -6.49
N LYS A 167 12.21 -14.75 -6.71
CA LYS A 167 13.03 -15.30 -5.62
C LYS A 167 13.63 -14.20 -4.76
N MET A 168 14.22 -13.16 -5.38
CA MET A 168 14.72 -11.99 -4.66
C MET A 168 13.59 -11.26 -3.91
N ALA A 169 12.42 -11.09 -4.52
CA ALA A 169 11.26 -10.49 -3.85
C ALA A 169 10.82 -11.29 -2.61
N SER A 170 10.81 -12.61 -2.70
CA SER A 170 10.50 -13.50 -1.57
C SER A 170 11.56 -13.41 -0.48
N GLN A 171 12.85 -13.39 -0.85
CA GLN A 171 13.95 -13.25 0.09
C GLN A 171 13.91 -11.92 0.86
N VAL A 172 13.67 -10.79 0.17
CA VAL A 172 13.52 -9.48 0.83
C VAL A 172 12.31 -9.50 1.77
N LEU A 173 11.21 -10.12 1.35
CA LEU A 173 10.04 -10.25 2.18
C LEU A 173 10.29 -11.09 3.44
N GLU A 174 11.01 -12.20 3.32
CA GLU A 174 11.40 -13.03 4.47
C GLU A 174 12.35 -12.30 5.42
N GLU A 175 13.28 -11.51 4.87
CA GLU A 175 14.22 -10.70 5.65
C GLU A 175 13.52 -9.63 6.50
N TYR A 176 12.55 -8.93 5.92
CA TYR A 176 11.88 -7.82 6.60
C TYR A 176 10.65 -8.26 7.41
N CYS A 177 9.83 -9.16 6.86
CA CYS A 177 8.55 -9.54 7.43
C CYS A 177 8.57 -10.90 8.15
N GLY A 178 9.62 -11.70 7.95
CA GLY A 178 9.68 -13.09 8.44
C GLY A 178 8.98 -14.09 7.51
N PRO A 179 8.71 -15.31 7.99
CA PRO A 179 8.32 -16.45 7.15
C PRO A 179 7.08 -16.21 6.29
N LEU A 180 7.10 -16.77 5.08
CA LEU A 180 6.01 -16.71 4.10
C LEU A 180 5.30 -18.08 4.03
N PRO A 181 4.33 -18.38 4.91
CA PRO A 181 3.71 -19.70 5.00
C PRO A 181 3.01 -20.18 3.73
N PHE A 182 2.58 -19.26 2.86
CA PHE A 182 1.89 -19.58 1.63
C PHE A 182 2.12 -18.51 0.56
N THR A 183 2.22 -18.94 -0.70
CA THR A 183 2.30 -18.06 -1.86
C THR A 183 1.27 -18.49 -2.90
N GLY A 184 0.30 -17.62 -3.15
CA GLY A 184 -0.69 -17.76 -4.22
C GLY A 184 -0.39 -16.84 -5.41
N VAL A 185 -1.44 -16.51 -6.17
CA VAL A 185 -1.35 -15.61 -7.32
C VAL A 185 -2.24 -14.38 -7.08
N ASP A 186 -1.69 -13.18 -7.28
CA ASP A 186 -2.41 -11.91 -7.15
C ASP A 186 -3.24 -11.63 -8.42
N GLY A 187 -4.21 -10.72 -8.34
CA GLY A 187 -5.02 -10.29 -9.49
C GLY A 187 -4.22 -9.58 -10.60
N CYS A 188 -2.98 -9.19 -10.32
CA CYS A 188 -2.05 -8.70 -11.34
C CYS A 188 -1.19 -9.80 -11.99
N GLY A 189 -1.34 -11.06 -11.56
CA GLY A 189 -0.57 -12.22 -12.02
C GLY A 189 0.73 -12.50 -11.26
N ALA A 190 1.20 -11.59 -10.40
CA ALA A 190 2.42 -11.79 -9.61
C ALA A 190 2.17 -12.70 -8.39
N PRO A 191 3.21 -13.29 -7.79
CA PRO A 191 3.09 -14.03 -6.54
C PRO A 191 2.44 -13.20 -5.41
N ALA A 192 1.46 -13.80 -4.72
CA ALA A 192 0.74 -13.21 -3.59
C ALA A 192 1.08 -13.97 -2.30
N VAL A 193 1.97 -13.39 -1.50
CA VAL A 193 2.42 -14.00 -0.24
C VAL A 193 1.38 -13.82 0.87
N GLN A 194 1.30 -14.81 1.76
CA GLN A 194 0.57 -14.73 3.01
C GLN A 194 1.57 -14.50 4.15
N MET A 195 1.19 -13.69 5.15
CA MET A 195 1.95 -13.46 6.38
C MET A 195 1.00 -13.00 7.49
N SER A 196 1.44 -12.97 8.74
CA SER A 196 0.63 -12.37 9.81
C SER A 196 0.57 -10.84 9.67
N LEU A 197 -0.46 -10.20 10.24
CA LEU A 197 -0.50 -8.73 10.28
C LEU A 197 0.64 -8.17 11.13
N MET A 198 1.04 -8.88 12.19
CA MET A 198 2.23 -8.60 13.01
C MET A 198 3.50 -8.56 12.14
N SER A 199 3.74 -9.59 11.34
CA SER A 199 4.88 -9.67 10.39
C SER A 199 4.92 -8.49 9.44
N LEU A 200 3.77 -8.12 8.87
CA LEU A 200 3.66 -6.98 7.98
C LEU A 200 4.01 -5.66 8.68
N ALA A 201 3.51 -5.45 9.90
CA ALA A 201 3.81 -4.27 10.70
C ALA A 201 5.31 -4.18 11.02
N HIS A 202 5.93 -5.29 11.44
CA HIS A 202 7.36 -5.35 11.68
C HIS A 202 8.18 -5.06 10.42
N GLY A 203 7.79 -5.59 9.27
CA GLY A 203 8.48 -5.30 8.01
C GLY A 203 8.52 -3.82 7.67
N PHE A 204 7.40 -3.11 7.86
CA PHE A 204 7.36 -1.66 7.65
C PHE A 204 8.14 -0.87 8.70
N GLN A 205 8.14 -1.31 9.95
CA GLN A 205 9.01 -0.72 10.96
C GLN A 205 10.50 -0.90 10.61
N GLN A 206 10.90 -2.12 10.24
CA GLN A 206 12.27 -2.44 9.82
C GLN A 206 12.66 -1.62 8.59
N LEU A 207 11.73 -1.43 7.65
CA LEU A 207 11.93 -0.55 6.49
C LEU A 207 12.29 0.89 6.89
N ILE A 208 11.68 1.45 7.94
CA ILE A 208 11.97 2.81 8.42
C ILE A 208 13.34 2.91 9.09
N ILE A 209 13.75 1.91 9.87
CA ILE A 209 15.01 1.96 10.65
C ILE A 209 16.23 1.40 9.90
N SER A 210 16.00 0.70 8.80
CA SER A 210 17.05 0.05 8.01
C SER A 210 18.13 1.04 7.55
N GLN A 211 19.38 0.59 7.68
CA GLN A 211 20.56 1.30 7.16
C GLN A 211 20.97 0.78 5.78
N GLU A 212 20.20 -0.16 5.21
CA GLU A 212 20.45 -0.67 3.88
C GLU A 212 20.17 0.42 2.82
N PRO A 213 21.10 0.69 1.89
CA PRO A 213 20.91 1.72 0.86
C PRO A 213 19.63 1.57 0.02
N ALA A 214 19.23 0.33 -0.33
CA ALA A 214 18.02 0.11 -1.13
C ALA A 214 16.75 0.45 -0.35
N ALA A 215 16.69 0.09 0.93
CA ALA A 215 15.58 0.43 1.82
C ALA A 215 15.48 1.95 2.02
N GLN A 216 16.61 2.62 2.31
CA GLN A 216 16.66 4.06 2.44
C GLN A 216 16.19 4.77 1.17
N ARG A 217 16.65 4.30 -0.01
CA ARG A 217 16.21 4.84 -1.30
C ARG A 217 14.71 4.67 -1.51
N VAL A 218 14.13 3.52 -1.17
CA VAL A 218 12.68 3.28 -1.27
C VAL A 218 11.88 4.23 -0.39
N VAL A 219 12.27 4.38 0.88
CA VAL A 219 11.59 5.30 1.83
C VAL A 219 11.72 6.75 1.35
N CYS A 220 12.90 7.18 0.94
CA CYS A 220 13.14 8.53 0.43
C CYS A 220 12.35 8.82 -0.84
N ALA A 221 12.36 7.90 -1.81
CA ALA A 221 11.60 8.02 -3.05
C ALA A 221 10.10 8.18 -2.80
N MET A 222 9.52 7.34 -1.94
CA MET A 222 8.10 7.42 -1.58
C MET A 222 7.75 8.77 -0.92
N ARG A 223 8.65 9.33 -0.09
CA ARG A 223 8.47 10.65 0.54
C ARG A 223 8.65 11.82 -0.43
N LEU A 224 9.56 11.70 -1.38
CA LEU A 224 9.87 12.74 -2.37
C LEU A 224 8.80 12.80 -3.48
N HIS A 225 8.27 11.64 -3.88
CA HIS A 225 7.26 11.50 -4.93
C HIS A 225 5.98 10.80 -4.40
N PRO A 226 5.32 11.33 -3.35
CA PRO A 226 4.15 10.68 -2.75
C PRO A 226 2.99 10.57 -3.74
N TRP A 227 2.91 11.51 -4.69
CA TRP A 227 1.92 11.50 -5.76
C TRP A 227 2.00 10.20 -6.58
N ALA A 228 3.19 9.64 -6.81
CA ALA A 228 3.35 8.44 -7.62
C ALA A 228 2.79 7.19 -6.92
N VAL A 229 2.77 7.18 -5.58
CA VAL A 229 2.33 6.03 -4.77
C VAL A 229 0.83 5.78 -4.91
N ARG A 230 0.00 6.84 -4.85
CA ARG A 230 -1.47 6.72 -4.89
C ARG A 230 -2.21 7.80 -5.68
N GLY A 231 -1.53 8.82 -6.20
CA GLY A 231 -2.14 9.96 -6.89
C GLY A 231 -2.43 11.14 -5.97
N GLN A 232 -2.43 12.36 -6.51
CA GLN A 232 -2.67 13.58 -5.75
C GLN A 232 -4.05 13.58 -5.09
N GLY A 233 -4.16 14.16 -3.88
CA GLY A 233 -5.43 14.26 -3.15
C GLY A 233 -5.95 12.96 -2.56
N HIS A 234 -5.27 11.82 -2.78
CA HIS A 234 -5.63 10.57 -2.14
C HIS A 234 -5.05 10.47 -0.71
N PRO A 235 -5.74 9.82 0.24
CA PRO A 235 -5.32 9.78 1.64
C PRO A 235 -3.87 9.36 1.88
N ASN A 236 -3.41 8.29 1.23
CA ASN A 236 -2.02 7.82 1.39
C ASN A 236 -1.00 8.88 0.94
N THR A 237 -1.27 9.58 -0.17
CA THR A 237 -0.41 10.65 -0.69
C THR A 237 -0.34 11.82 0.27
N GLU A 238 -1.49 12.29 0.78
CA GLU A 238 -1.52 13.44 1.68
C GLU A 238 -0.89 13.12 3.03
N VAL A 239 -1.11 11.91 3.57
CA VAL A 239 -0.43 11.45 4.80
C VAL A 239 1.08 11.47 4.64
N ILE A 240 1.62 10.91 3.54
CA ILE A 240 3.07 10.90 3.30
C ILE A 240 3.60 12.32 3.19
N LYS A 241 2.92 13.16 2.40
CA LYS A 241 3.33 14.53 2.11
C LYS A 241 3.38 15.41 3.36
N GLN A 242 2.41 15.28 4.26
CA GLN A 242 2.31 16.14 5.44
C GLN A 242 3.14 15.63 6.62
N THR A 243 3.14 14.33 6.87
CA THR A 243 3.72 13.76 8.10
C THR A 243 5.11 13.15 7.91
N GLY A 244 5.52 12.90 6.66
CA GLY A 244 6.71 12.10 6.36
C GLY A 244 6.56 10.60 6.71
N ALA A 245 5.41 10.14 7.17
CA ALA A 245 5.14 8.72 7.29
C ALA A 245 5.17 8.05 5.90
N ILE A 246 5.45 6.75 5.84
CA ILE A 246 5.16 5.95 4.66
C ILE A 246 3.77 5.36 4.83
N ALA A 247 2.90 5.51 3.83
CA ALA A 247 1.55 4.94 3.82
C ALA A 247 1.37 4.04 2.60
N LYS A 248 0.92 2.80 2.82
CA LYS A 248 0.72 1.84 1.74
C LYS A 248 -0.54 1.01 1.94
N LEU A 249 -1.55 1.30 1.12
CA LEU A 249 -2.73 0.44 1.03
C LEU A 249 -2.43 -0.91 0.35
N GLY A 250 -3.19 -1.93 0.71
CA GLY A 250 -3.39 -3.17 -0.04
C GLY A 250 -4.85 -3.33 -0.41
N ALA A 251 -5.13 -4.15 -1.43
CA ALA A 251 -6.50 -4.56 -1.73
C ALA A 251 -7.08 -5.35 -0.55
N GLU A 252 -8.41 -5.52 -0.52
CA GLU A 252 -9.11 -6.24 0.55
C GLU A 252 -8.86 -5.63 1.94
N GLY A 253 -8.90 -4.30 2.06
CA GLY A 253 -8.95 -3.60 3.35
C GLY A 253 -7.65 -3.63 4.15
N VAL A 254 -6.50 -3.77 3.49
CA VAL A 254 -5.18 -3.70 4.12
C VAL A 254 -4.65 -2.26 4.08
N LEU A 255 -4.07 -1.80 5.17
CA LEU A 255 -3.32 -0.53 5.22
C LEU A 255 -2.18 -0.65 6.20
N VAL A 256 -1.01 -0.13 5.82
CA VAL A 256 0.11 0.06 6.74
C VAL A 256 0.58 1.50 6.66
N MET A 257 0.82 2.11 7.83
CA MET A 257 1.45 3.42 7.96
C MET A 257 2.60 3.34 8.96
N ALA A 258 3.79 3.80 8.57
CA ALA A 258 4.96 3.82 9.43
C ALA A 258 5.54 5.24 9.49
N ALA A 259 5.53 5.84 10.68
CA ALA A 259 5.98 7.21 10.91
C ALA A 259 7.52 7.32 10.90
N PRO A 260 8.09 8.53 10.75
CA PRO A 260 9.54 8.72 10.78
C PRO A 260 10.22 8.23 12.06
N ASN A 261 9.51 8.23 13.19
CA ASN A 261 10.01 7.69 14.45
C ASN A 261 9.87 6.17 14.58
N SER A 262 9.44 5.46 13.52
CA SER A 262 9.21 4.01 13.42
C SER A 262 7.97 3.44 14.11
N VAL A 263 7.13 4.28 14.74
CA VAL A 263 5.79 3.84 15.17
C VAL A 263 5.01 3.41 13.94
N THR A 264 4.48 2.19 13.97
CA THR A 264 3.89 1.57 12.79
C THR A 264 2.51 1.03 13.10
N VAL A 265 1.54 1.37 12.26
CA VAL A 265 0.16 0.88 12.33
C VAL A 265 -0.09 -0.02 11.14
N ALA A 266 -0.62 -1.22 11.38
CA ALA A 266 -1.13 -2.09 10.32
C ALA A 266 -2.58 -2.48 10.61
N ILE A 267 -3.41 -2.49 9.57
CA ILE A 267 -4.85 -2.77 9.64
C ILE A 267 -5.23 -3.75 8.53
N LYS A 268 -6.10 -4.71 8.86
CA LYS A 268 -6.85 -5.55 7.92
C LYS A 268 -8.34 -5.51 8.27
N MET A 269 -9.18 -4.97 7.39
CA MET A 269 -10.64 -5.07 7.51
C MET A 269 -11.14 -6.43 7.02
N LEU A 270 -11.98 -7.13 7.79
CA LEU A 270 -12.49 -8.46 7.46
C LEU A 270 -13.29 -8.46 6.15
N ASP A 271 -14.14 -7.45 5.97
CA ASP A 271 -15.02 -7.28 4.81
C ASP A 271 -14.31 -6.72 3.57
N GLY A 272 -13.00 -6.46 3.66
CA GLY A 272 -12.20 -5.88 2.59
C GLY A 272 -12.45 -4.39 2.32
N SER A 273 -13.30 -3.74 3.12
CA SER A 273 -13.63 -2.33 2.99
C SER A 273 -12.43 -1.43 3.32
N SER A 274 -12.33 -0.29 2.64
CA SER A 274 -11.40 0.79 2.99
C SER A 274 -12.06 1.90 3.80
N ARG A 275 -13.37 1.81 4.06
CA ARG A 275 -14.13 2.89 4.70
C ARG A 275 -13.66 3.09 6.14
N GLY A 276 -13.05 4.23 6.40
CA GLY A 276 -12.55 4.61 7.73
C GLY A 276 -11.17 4.06 8.07
N THR A 277 -10.57 3.23 7.20
CA THR A 277 -9.26 2.61 7.46
C THR A 277 -8.13 3.64 7.55
N ASP A 278 -8.07 4.60 6.60
CA ASP A 278 -7.07 5.67 6.62
C ASP A 278 -7.19 6.53 7.89
N LEU A 279 -8.42 6.88 8.27
CA LEU A 279 -8.66 7.70 9.45
C LEU A 279 -8.32 6.95 10.75
N LEU A 280 -8.65 5.65 10.83
CA LEU A 280 -8.26 4.84 11.99
C LEU A 280 -6.74 4.75 12.12
N ALA A 281 -6.02 4.49 11.02
CA ALA A 281 -4.56 4.45 11.04
C ALA A 281 -3.94 5.79 11.47
N LEU A 282 -4.45 6.88 10.90
CA LEU A 282 -4.04 8.24 11.25
C LEU A 282 -4.28 8.55 12.74
N SER A 283 -5.47 8.24 13.26
CA SER A 283 -5.81 8.41 14.68
C SER A 283 -4.94 7.56 15.60
N LEU A 284 -4.59 6.34 15.20
CA LEU A 284 -3.69 5.48 15.99
C LEU A 284 -2.25 6.03 16.01
N LEU A 285 -1.74 6.53 14.88
CA LEU A 285 -0.44 7.21 14.86
C LEU A 285 -0.44 8.45 15.77
N HIS A 286 -1.50 9.25 15.72
CA HIS A 286 -1.66 10.43 16.57
C HIS A 286 -1.71 10.06 18.06
N LYS A 287 -2.52 9.05 18.42
CA LYS A 287 -2.65 8.55 19.81
C LYS A 287 -1.31 8.16 20.43
N PHE A 288 -0.43 7.55 19.64
CA PHE A 288 0.91 7.14 20.08
C PHE A 288 2.00 8.17 19.74
N SER A 289 1.62 9.44 19.57
CA SER A 289 2.51 10.59 19.39
C SER A 289 3.49 10.45 18.22
N ALA A 290 3.09 9.73 17.17
CA ALA A 290 3.90 9.51 15.97
C ALA A 290 3.75 10.65 14.94
N ILE A 291 2.69 11.44 15.05
CA ILE A 291 2.41 12.62 14.24
C ILE A 291 1.91 13.75 15.14
N ASN A 292 2.11 15.00 14.73
CA ASN A 292 1.71 16.17 15.53
C ASN A 292 0.21 16.51 15.36
N ASP A 293 -0.31 17.34 16.26
CA ASP A 293 -1.71 17.76 16.28
C ASP A 293 -2.13 18.49 15.00
N ALA A 294 -1.28 19.38 14.49
CA ALA A 294 -1.61 20.20 13.32
C ALA A 294 -1.85 19.35 12.07
N ASP A 295 -0.91 18.43 11.77
CA ASP A 295 -1.03 17.52 10.63
C ASP A 295 -2.22 16.56 10.83
N TYR A 296 -2.42 16.06 12.05
CA TYR A 296 -3.53 15.16 12.37
C TYR A 296 -4.89 15.82 12.08
N PHE A 297 -5.13 17.03 12.59
CA PHE A 297 -6.42 17.70 12.45
C PHE A 297 -6.70 18.12 11.01
N ASP A 298 -5.67 18.56 10.26
CA ASP A 298 -5.82 18.88 8.83
C ASP A 298 -6.16 17.62 8.01
N LEU A 299 -5.38 16.55 8.13
CA LEU A 299 -5.63 15.28 7.43
C LEU A 299 -6.99 14.67 7.80
N ARG A 300 -7.41 14.77 9.05
CA ARG A 300 -8.74 14.33 9.49
C ARG A 300 -9.85 15.12 8.80
N GLN A 301 -9.71 16.44 8.69
CA GLN A 301 -10.68 17.29 8.01
C GLN A 301 -10.75 16.95 6.51
N GLN A 302 -9.61 16.70 5.87
CA GLN A 302 -9.53 16.30 4.45
C GLN A 302 -10.17 14.92 4.20
N SER A 303 -10.00 13.99 5.14
CA SER A 303 -10.53 12.62 5.04
C SER A 303 -12.03 12.51 5.35
N GLN A 304 -12.57 13.49 6.08
CA GLN A 304 -13.99 13.61 6.42
C GLN A 304 -14.49 15.04 6.18
N PRO A 305 -14.59 15.48 4.91
CA PRO A 305 -15.11 16.80 4.62
C PRO A 305 -16.55 16.91 5.13
N GLN A 306 -16.88 18.06 5.73
CA GLN A 306 -18.23 18.27 6.23
C GLN A 306 -19.26 18.12 5.11
N GLY A 307 -20.29 17.31 5.37
CA GLY A 307 -21.38 17.11 4.44
C GLY A 307 -22.06 18.42 4.05
N THR A 308 -22.25 18.65 2.76
CA THR A 308 -22.92 19.87 2.28
C THR A 308 -24.42 19.86 2.60
N SER A 309 -25.04 18.68 2.65
CA SER A 309 -26.45 18.49 3.02
C SER A 309 -26.63 18.08 4.48
N ILE A 310 -27.84 18.27 5.02
CA ILE A 310 -28.23 17.78 6.35
C ILE A 310 -28.02 16.26 6.45
N GLY A 311 -28.43 15.51 5.42
CA GLY A 311 -28.27 14.05 5.39
C GLY A 311 -26.82 13.58 5.35
N ALA A 312 -25.91 14.35 4.74
CA ALA A 312 -24.48 14.05 4.75
C ALA A 312 -23.84 14.35 6.12
N ARG A 313 -24.27 15.42 6.81
CA ARG A 313 -23.82 15.77 8.18
C ARG A 313 -24.36 14.83 9.25
N ALA A 314 -25.44 14.11 8.97
CA ALA A 314 -26.01 13.12 9.87
C ALA A 314 -25.11 11.90 10.08
N ALA A 315 -24.16 11.64 9.17
CA ALA A 315 -23.28 10.48 9.22
C ALA A 315 -21.94 10.81 9.87
N GLU A 316 -21.48 9.95 10.77
CA GLU A 316 -20.18 10.05 11.44
C GLU A 316 -19.49 8.69 11.49
N LEU A 317 -18.16 8.69 11.60
CA LEU A 317 -17.39 7.49 11.93
C LEU A 317 -16.98 7.56 13.40
N GLN A 318 -17.26 6.49 14.13
CA GLN A 318 -16.67 6.23 15.43
C GLN A 318 -15.60 5.15 15.24
N LEU A 319 -14.38 5.42 15.71
CA LEU A 319 -13.26 4.50 15.57
C LEU A 319 -13.00 3.82 16.91
N THR A 320 -12.57 2.57 16.90
CA THR A 320 -12.26 1.83 18.12
C THR A 320 -10.78 1.94 18.46
N GLY A 321 -10.45 1.94 19.75
CA GLY A 321 -9.07 2.09 20.23
C GLY A 321 -8.57 3.53 20.28
N ILE A 322 -9.42 4.51 19.95
CA ILE A 322 -9.11 5.95 20.01
C ILE A 322 -9.83 6.68 21.15
N ASP A 323 -10.74 6.00 21.86
CA ASP A 323 -11.52 6.60 22.94
C ASP A 323 -10.61 6.91 24.15
N PHE A 324 -10.84 8.09 24.74
CA PHE A 324 -10.15 8.70 25.87
C PHE A 324 -10.77 8.28 27.21
#